data_AF-A0A2V9JAZ7-F1
#
_entry.id   AF-A0A2V9JAZ7-F1
#
_cell.length_a   1.000
_cell.length_b   1.000
_cell.length_c   1.000
_cell.angle_alpha   90.00
_cell.angle_beta   90.00
_cell.angle_gamma   90.00
#
_symmetry.space_group_name_H-M   'P 1'
#
loop_
_entity.id
_entity.type
_entity.pdbx_description
1 polymer ?
#
loop_
_entity_poly.entity_id
_entity_poly.type
_entity_poly.pdbx_seq_one_letter_code
_entity_poly.pdbx_strand_id
1 'polypeptide(L)'
;MIIKILWTSRDWAAAVAQMPVQGSLPCRTVLVPRGRVAHVLRRKLIRAGRSDALAGTRFVLAPAAAVEVLRAADLFFKPGEDALRTARLSALFRSDLRLIHFSLDLLRSTPGWDEAFAHSISDLEGAALRPEDLEAAGTSEQLRDVAAIWRALDQSARRSWTIQRVYVEAAAALERRPEAWPFQGPVLAFAAGGLTAAEARFLRAIPQGTIGLLAARPARKRYLD
;
A
#
# COMPACT_ATOMS: atom_id res chain seq x y z
N MET A 1 -11.41 -0.71 15.20
CA MET A 1 -11.47 -0.12 13.84
C MET A 1 -12.93 -0.03 13.41
N ILE A 2 -13.38 1.13 12.92
CA ILE A 2 -14.77 1.32 12.45
C ILE A 2 -14.78 1.24 10.92
N ILE A 3 -15.76 0.56 10.32
CA ILE A 3 -15.93 0.49 8.86
C ILE A 3 -17.18 1.27 8.46
N LYS A 4 -17.07 2.12 7.43
CA LYS A 4 -18.18 2.88 6.83
C LYS A 4 -18.28 2.55 5.34
N ILE A 5 -19.45 2.12 4.91
CA ILE A 5 -19.76 1.94 3.48
C ILE A 5 -20.28 3.26 2.92
N LEU A 6 -19.74 3.68 1.79
CA LEU A 6 -20.03 4.98 1.19
C LEU A 6 -20.35 4.79 -0.29
N TRP A 7 -21.45 5.38 -0.74
CA TRP A 7 -21.98 5.12 -2.09
C TRP A 7 -21.62 6.21 -3.08
N THR A 8 -21.37 7.43 -2.59
CA THR A 8 -21.09 8.60 -3.41
C THR A 8 -20.00 9.47 -2.83
N SER A 9 -19.43 10.34 -3.68
CA SER A 9 -18.51 11.40 -3.23
C SER A 9 -19.16 12.41 -2.28
N ARG A 10 -20.50 12.52 -2.25
CA ARG A 10 -21.23 13.32 -1.26
C ARG A 10 -21.18 12.64 0.10
N ASP A 11 -21.40 11.33 0.16
CA ASP A 11 -21.30 10.55 1.39
C ASP A 11 -19.88 10.61 1.95
N TRP A 12 -18.87 10.64 1.08
CA TRP A 12 -17.48 10.81 1.48
C TRP A 12 -17.24 12.15 2.16
N ALA A 13 -17.69 13.24 1.54
CA ALA A 13 -17.56 14.57 2.13
C ALA A 13 -18.33 14.68 3.45
N ALA A 14 -19.53 14.08 3.53
CA ALA A 14 -20.31 14.03 4.77
C ALA A 14 -19.58 13.25 5.87
N ALA A 15 -18.97 12.11 5.55
CA ALA A 15 -18.21 11.31 6.49
C ALA A 15 -16.99 12.07 7.04
N VAL A 16 -16.26 12.81 6.20
CA VAL A 16 -15.17 13.71 6.62
C VAL A 16 -15.70 14.76 7.61
N ALA A 17 -16.82 15.39 7.27
CA ALA A 17 -17.40 16.47 8.05
C ALA A 17 -18.03 16.01 9.39
N GLN A 18 -18.28 14.70 9.54
CA GLN A 18 -18.80 14.06 10.75
C GLN A 18 -17.70 13.48 11.66
N MET A 19 -16.43 13.50 11.25
CA MET A 19 -15.36 12.98 12.10
C MET A 19 -15.30 13.78 13.42
N PRO A 20 -15.17 13.12 14.58
CA PRO A 20 -15.20 13.79 15.88
C PRO A 20 -13.98 14.69 16.03
N VAL A 21 -14.17 15.99 16.24
CA VAL A 21 -13.06 16.90 16.57
C VAL A 21 -13.24 17.49 17.94
N GLN A 22 -12.12 17.69 18.61
CA GLN A 22 -12.03 18.35 19.91
C GLN A 22 -11.03 19.51 19.80
N GLY A 23 -11.24 20.53 20.63
CA GLY A 23 -10.36 21.69 20.73
C GLY A 23 -10.68 22.82 19.74
N SER A 24 -10.03 23.96 19.98
CA SER A 24 -10.19 25.20 19.20
C SER A 24 -9.54 25.14 17.81
N LEU A 25 -8.61 24.21 17.58
CA LEU A 25 -7.93 23.98 16.31
C LEU A 25 -8.15 22.53 15.85
N PRO A 26 -9.35 22.21 15.32
CA PRO A 26 -9.71 20.84 14.97
C PRO A 26 -8.77 20.30 13.88
N CYS A 27 -8.07 19.21 14.17
CA CYS A 27 -7.24 18.51 13.19
C CYS A 27 -7.89 17.17 12.83
N ARG A 28 -8.00 16.88 11.54
CA ARG A 28 -8.48 15.61 10.99
C ARG A 28 -7.54 15.15 9.89
N THR A 29 -7.32 13.84 9.79
CA THR A 29 -6.54 13.27 8.69
C THR A 29 -7.40 12.37 7.83
N VAL A 30 -7.36 12.61 6.53
CA VAL A 30 -8.11 11.85 5.54
C VAL A 30 -7.13 11.21 4.57
N LEU A 31 -6.98 9.88 4.63
CA LEU A 31 -6.18 9.16 3.66
C LEU A 31 -6.99 8.91 2.41
N VAL A 32 -6.52 9.46 1.29
CA VAL A 32 -7.13 9.29 -0.03
C VAL A 32 -6.27 8.39 -0.92
N PRO A 33 -6.86 7.63 -1.83
CA PRO A 33 -6.09 6.77 -2.73
C PRO A 33 -5.32 7.56 -3.79
N ARG A 34 -5.81 8.76 -4.18
CA ARG A 34 -5.21 9.59 -5.25
C ARG A 34 -5.45 11.08 -5.02
N GLY A 35 -4.56 11.94 -5.53
CA GLY A 35 -4.67 13.40 -5.40
C GLY A 35 -5.97 13.98 -5.97
N ARG A 36 -6.44 13.44 -7.11
CA ARG A 36 -7.73 13.82 -7.72
C ARG A 36 -8.92 13.65 -6.77
N VAL A 37 -8.88 12.63 -5.91
CA VAL A 37 -9.93 12.36 -4.93
C VAL A 37 -9.94 13.44 -3.87
N ALA A 38 -8.77 13.80 -3.31
CA ALA A 38 -8.68 14.89 -2.36
C ALA A 38 -9.24 16.19 -2.95
N HIS A 39 -8.91 16.51 -4.19
CA HIS A 39 -9.47 17.70 -4.86
C HIS A 39 -11.00 17.62 -5.02
N VAL A 40 -11.55 16.47 -5.40
CA VAL A 40 -13.01 16.26 -5.46
C VAL A 40 -13.65 16.46 -4.08
N LEU A 41 -13.07 15.91 -3.02
CA LEU A 41 -13.59 16.05 -1.66
C LEU A 41 -13.58 17.50 -1.18
N ARG A 42 -12.48 18.23 -1.42
CA ARG A 42 -12.42 19.67 -1.11
C ARG A 42 -13.55 20.45 -1.79
N ARG A 43 -13.77 20.23 -3.09
CA ARG A 43 -14.88 20.88 -3.82
C ARG A 43 -16.25 20.49 -3.27
N LYS A 44 -16.44 19.22 -2.88
CA LYS A 44 -17.71 18.74 -2.32
C LYS A 44 -18.00 19.34 -0.94
N LEU A 45 -16.99 19.49 -0.09
CA LEU A 45 -17.12 20.17 1.21
C LEU A 45 -17.52 21.64 1.04
N ILE A 46 -16.84 22.38 0.15
CA ILE A 46 -17.16 23.79 -0.15
C ILE A 46 -18.61 23.92 -0.65
N ARG A 47 -19.01 23.11 -1.64
CA ARG A 47 -20.37 23.14 -2.20
C ARG A 47 -21.45 22.76 -1.19
N ALA A 48 -21.10 22.02 -0.14
CA ALA A 48 -22.01 21.65 0.94
C ALA A 48 -22.03 22.70 2.08
N GLY A 49 -21.35 23.84 1.92
CA GLY A 49 -21.22 24.85 2.97
C GLY A 49 -20.38 24.39 4.17
N ARG A 50 -19.59 23.32 4.02
CA ARG A 50 -18.79 22.71 5.10
C ARG A 50 -17.35 23.20 5.10
N SER A 51 -17.16 24.51 5.00
CA SER A 51 -15.84 25.15 5.09
C SER A 51 -15.19 24.93 6.45
N ASP A 52 -16.01 24.79 7.51
CA ASP A 52 -15.62 24.40 8.87
C ASP A 52 -14.88 23.06 8.90
N ALA A 53 -15.37 22.07 8.14
CA ALA A 53 -14.78 20.74 8.08
C ALA A 53 -13.56 20.72 7.16
N LEU A 54 -13.55 21.55 6.12
CA LEU A 54 -12.38 21.68 5.25
C LEU A 54 -11.20 22.31 6.00
N ALA A 55 -11.46 23.36 6.78
CA ALA A 55 -10.50 23.93 7.70
C ALA A 55 -10.07 22.86 8.72
N GLY A 56 -8.75 22.62 8.82
CA GLY A 56 -8.22 21.60 9.72
C GLY A 56 -8.25 20.16 9.21
N THR A 57 -8.74 19.91 7.98
CA THR A 57 -8.62 18.58 7.35
C THR A 57 -7.38 18.48 6.49
N ARG A 58 -6.48 17.56 6.86
CA ARG A 58 -5.32 17.16 6.07
C ARG A 58 -5.66 15.99 5.16
N PHE A 59 -5.61 16.19 3.85
CA PHE A 59 -5.73 15.10 2.88
C PHE A 59 -4.35 14.57 2.53
N VAL A 60 -4.10 13.28 2.77
CA VAL A 60 -2.80 12.63 2.58
C VAL A 60 -2.98 11.42 1.68
N LEU A 61 -2.00 11.11 0.84
CA LEU A 61 -1.98 9.85 0.09
C LEU A 61 -1.57 8.71 1.03
N ALA A 62 -2.19 7.54 0.92
CA ALA A 62 -1.80 6.38 1.73
C ALA A 62 -0.29 6.03 1.65
N PRO A 63 0.34 6.02 0.45
CA PRO A 63 1.80 5.86 0.33
C PRO A 63 2.60 6.89 1.14
N ALA A 64 2.20 8.16 1.07
CA ALA A 64 2.89 9.24 1.77
C ALA A 64 2.74 9.10 3.29
N ALA A 65 1.55 8.71 3.76
CA ALA A 65 1.34 8.44 5.19
C ALA A 65 2.22 7.28 5.69
N ALA A 66 2.36 6.20 4.91
CA ALA A 66 3.24 5.08 5.25
C ALA A 66 4.71 5.52 5.32
N VAL A 67 5.17 6.38 4.40
CA VAL A 67 6.52 6.96 4.45
C VAL A 67 6.73 7.78 5.71
N GLU A 68 5.76 8.63 6.09
CA GLU A 68 5.87 9.45 7.31
C GLU A 68 5.90 8.59 8.58
N VAL A 69 5.14 7.48 8.62
CA VAL A 69 5.19 6.49 9.71
C VAL A 69 6.59 5.88 9.82
N LEU A 70 7.18 5.45 8.69
CA LEU A 70 8.53 4.90 8.68
C LEU A 70 9.58 5.91 9.13
N ARG A 71 9.44 7.18 8.70
CA ARG A 71 10.31 8.27 9.15
C ARG A 71 10.18 8.51 10.66
N ALA A 72 8.96 8.53 11.19
CA ALA A 72 8.72 8.66 12.63
C ALA A 72 9.22 7.45 13.43
N ALA A 73 9.37 6.30 12.77
CA ALA A 73 9.96 5.09 13.32
C ALA A 73 11.49 5.00 13.13
N ASP A 74 12.15 6.05 12.64
CA ASP A 74 13.58 6.12 12.32
C ASP A 74 14.05 5.10 11.26
N LEU A 75 13.15 4.69 10.36
CA LEU A 75 13.43 3.78 9.25
C LEU A 75 13.64 4.57 7.95
N PHE A 76 14.87 4.53 7.44
CA PHE A 76 15.27 5.24 6.22
C PHE A 76 15.38 4.30 5.03
N PHE A 77 14.72 4.66 3.94
CA PHE A 77 14.72 3.93 2.68
C PHE A 77 14.68 4.90 1.49
N LYS A 78 14.88 4.38 0.28
CA LYS A 78 14.72 5.09 -0.98
C LYS A 78 13.55 4.44 -1.74
N PRO A 79 12.48 5.19 -2.08
CA PRO A 79 11.42 4.64 -2.93
C PRO A 79 11.92 4.46 -4.37
N GLY A 80 11.23 3.62 -5.14
CA GLY A 80 11.42 3.49 -6.59
C GLY A 80 11.94 2.13 -7.05
N GLU A 81 12.05 1.15 -6.14
CA GLU A 81 12.50 -0.19 -6.51
C GLU A 81 11.59 -0.87 -7.54
N ASP A 82 10.29 -0.55 -7.54
CA ASP A 82 9.34 -1.06 -8.54
C ASP A 82 9.81 -0.82 -9.98
N ALA A 83 10.45 0.33 -10.26
CA ALA A 83 10.95 0.68 -11.60
C ALA A 83 12.33 0.07 -11.91
N LEU A 84 13.06 -0.36 -10.88
CA LEU A 84 14.41 -0.93 -11.01
C LEU A 84 14.40 -2.46 -10.99
N ARG A 85 13.32 -3.06 -10.50
CA ARG A 85 13.19 -4.50 -10.22
C ARG A 85 13.58 -5.37 -11.40
N THR A 86 13.01 -5.14 -12.58
CA THR A 86 13.30 -5.95 -13.78
C THR A 86 14.78 -5.91 -14.12
N ALA A 87 15.38 -4.70 -14.19
CA ALA A 87 16.81 -4.55 -14.48
C ALA A 87 17.70 -5.21 -13.42
N ARG A 88 17.30 -5.16 -12.13
CA ARG A 88 18.02 -5.88 -11.07
C ARG A 88 17.90 -7.39 -11.22
N LEU A 89 16.73 -7.91 -11.59
CA LEU A 89 16.54 -9.34 -11.84
C LEU A 89 17.38 -9.81 -13.03
N SER A 90 17.42 -9.07 -14.14
CA SER A 90 18.27 -9.45 -15.27
C SER A 90 19.76 -9.43 -14.89
N ALA A 91 20.20 -8.48 -14.05
CA ALA A 91 21.55 -8.47 -13.51
C ALA A 91 21.81 -9.64 -12.55
N LEU A 92 20.83 -9.96 -11.69
CA LEU A 92 20.90 -11.03 -10.72
C LEU A 92 20.98 -12.40 -11.39
N PHE A 93 20.25 -12.64 -12.49
CA PHE A 93 20.33 -13.89 -13.23
C PHE A 93 21.72 -14.12 -13.84
N ARG A 94 22.51 -13.07 -14.07
CA ARG A 94 23.92 -13.19 -14.52
C ARG A 94 24.90 -13.46 -13.37
N SER A 95 24.45 -13.45 -12.12
CA SER A 95 25.25 -13.82 -10.95
C SER A 95 25.18 -15.32 -10.66
N ASP A 96 26.00 -15.78 -9.72
CA ASP A 96 26.05 -17.18 -9.28
C ASP A 96 24.96 -17.49 -8.23
N LEU A 97 23.70 -17.46 -8.68
CA LEU A 97 22.58 -17.98 -7.90
C LEU A 97 22.58 -19.51 -7.90
N ARG A 98 22.27 -20.12 -6.76
CA ARG A 98 22.02 -21.57 -6.69
C ARG A 98 20.53 -21.81 -6.62
N LEU A 99 19.97 -22.31 -7.71
CA LEU A 99 18.55 -22.63 -7.89
C LEU A 99 18.39 -24.14 -8.07
N ILE A 100 17.27 -24.69 -7.62
CA ILE A 100 16.96 -26.12 -7.61
C ILE A 100 16.12 -26.50 -8.82
N HIS A 101 15.07 -25.73 -9.09
CA HIS A 101 14.08 -25.99 -10.13
C HIS A 101 14.38 -25.24 -11.43
N PHE A 102 14.70 -23.96 -11.34
CA PHE A 102 14.98 -23.13 -12.52
C PHE A 102 16.45 -23.21 -12.91
N SER A 103 16.72 -23.54 -14.16
CA SER A 103 18.08 -23.45 -14.72
C SER A 103 18.48 -22.01 -14.96
N LEU A 104 19.65 -21.59 -14.45
CA LEU A 104 20.18 -20.25 -14.73
C LEU A 104 20.43 -20.01 -16.21
N ASP A 105 20.83 -21.03 -16.96
CA ASP A 105 21.06 -20.88 -18.40
C ASP A 105 19.75 -20.55 -19.12
N LEU A 106 18.63 -21.13 -18.68
CA LEU A 106 17.30 -20.80 -19.18
C LEU A 106 16.93 -19.34 -18.87
N LEU A 107 17.10 -18.92 -17.60
CA LEU A 107 16.79 -17.56 -17.17
C LEU A 107 17.63 -16.48 -17.88
N ARG A 108 18.86 -16.83 -18.28
CA ARG A 108 19.78 -15.94 -19.00
C ARG A 108 19.52 -15.87 -20.50
N SER A 109 19.17 -17.00 -21.11
CA SER A 109 19.06 -17.15 -22.57
C SER A 109 17.68 -16.80 -23.13
N THR A 110 16.64 -16.88 -22.29
CA THR A 110 15.25 -16.65 -22.72
C THR A 110 14.74 -15.31 -22.21
N PRO A 111 14.38 -14.36 -23.10
CA PRO A 111 13.81 -13.07 -22.69
C PRO A 111 12.49 -13.21 -21.92
N GLY A 112 12.21 -12.26 -21.01
CA GLY A 112 10.93 -12.12 -20.31
C GLY A 112 10.84 -12.81 -18.94
N TRP A 113 11.84 -13.62 -18.57
CA TRP A 113 11.87 -14.22 -17.23
C TRP A 113 11.99 -13.18 -16.12
N ASP A 114 12.78 -12.13 -16.32
CA ASP A 114 12.92 -11.03 -15.38
C ASP A 114 11.60 -10.30 -15.14
N GLU A 115 10.81 -10.07 -16.19
CA GLU A 115 9.47 -9.49 -16.10
C GLU A 115 8.49 -10.44 -15.39
N ALA A 116 8.53 -11.74 -15.72
CA ALA A 116 7.67 -12.75 -15.07
C ALA A 116 7.95 -12.85 -13.57
N PHE A 117 9.23 -12.97 -13.17
CA PHE A 117 9.62 -12.97 -11.77
C PHE A 117 9.30 -11.64 -11.08
N ALA A 118 9.48 -10.50 -11.76
CA ALA A 118 9.13 -9.19 -11.21
C ALA A 118 7.62 -9.12 -10.89
N HIS A 119 6.78 -9.61 -11.80
CA HIS A 119 5.32 -9.64 -11.62
C HIS A 119 4.92 -10.59 -10.48
N SER A 120 5.43 -11.82 -10.49
CA SER A 120 5.14 -12.79 -9.43
C SER A 120 5.56 -12.29 -8.05
N ILE A 121 6.75 -11.71 -7.91
CA ILE A 121 7.21 -11.12 -6.64
C ILE A 121 6.33 -9.92 -6.26
N SER A 122 5.95 -9.08 -7.22
CA SER A 122 5.04 -7.96 -6.95
C SER A 122 3.67 -8.42 -6.44
N ASP A 123 3.13 -9.52 -6.97
CA ASP A 123 1.85 -10.09 -6.52
C ASP A 123 1.98 -10.66 -5.09
N LEU A 124 3.08 -11.35 -4.80
CA LEU A 124 3.37 -11.87 -3.46
C LEU A 124 3.57 -10.75 -2.43
N GLU A 125 4.32 -9.71 -2.78
CA GLU A 125 4.44 -8.50 -1.95
C GLU A 125 3.07 -7.82 -1.76
N GLY A 126 2.26 -7.74 -2.82
CA GLY A 126 0.90 -7.23 -2.75
C GLY A 126 0.01 -8.06 -1.82
N ALA A 127 0.23 -9.38 -1.76
CA ALA A 127 -0.40 -10.29 -0.80
C ALA A 127 0.16 -10.15 0.63
N ALA A 128 1.08 -9.20 0.87
CA ALA A 128 1.78 -8.97 2.14
C ALA A 128 2.65 -10.16 2.61
N LEU A 129 3.08 -11.00 1.67
CA LEU A 129 4.00 -12.11 1.94
C LEU A 129 5.44 -11.63 1.93
N ARG A 130 6.32 -12.46 2.49
CA ARG A 130 7.78 -12.34 2.50
C ARG A 130 8.41 -13.63 1.95
N PRO A 131 9.70 -13.59 1.55
CA PRO A 131 10.41 -14.79 1.16
C PRO A 131 10.35 -15.91 2.22
N GLU A 132 10.40 -15.54 3.50
CA GLU A 132 10.34 -16.48 4.63
C GLU A 132 8.99 -17.21 4.70
N ASP A 133 7.90 -16.56 4.31
CA ASP A 133 6.56 -17.16 4.33
C ASP A 133 6.44 -18.28 3.28
N LEU A 134 7.14 -18.16 2.15
CA LEU A 134 7.16 -19.19 1.12
C LEU A 134 7.90 -20.44 1.57
N GLU A 135 9.00 -20.27 2.32
CA GLU A 135 9.79 -21.39 2.84
C GLU A 135 9.08 -22.13 3.97
N ALA A 136 8.48 -21.37 4.90
CA ALA A 136 7.75 -21.92 6.04
C ALA A 136 6.55 -22.78 5.60
N ALA A 137 5.98 -22.50 4.43
CA ALA A 137 4.89 -23.27 3.87
C ALA A 137 5.28 -24.68 3.38
N GLY A 138 6.55 -25.10 3.52
CA GLY A 138 7.00 -26.47 3.18
C GLY A 138 6.89 -26.79 1.69
N THR A 139 7.05 -25.77 0.85
CA THR A 139 6.60 -25.76 -0.55
C THR A 139 7.56 -26.42 -1.55
N SER A 140 7.06 -26.57 -2.78
CA SER A 140 7.75 -27.11 -3.96
C SER A 140 9.08 -26.42 -4.24
N GLU A 141 9.98 -27.12 -4.93
CA GLU A 141 11.29 -26.57 -5.33
C GLU A 141 11.18 -25.25 -6.10
N GLN A 142 10.14 -25.10 -6.92
CA GLN A 142 9.84 -23.85 -7.63
C GLN A 142 9.64 -22.66 -6.69
N LEU A 143 8.87 -22.83 -5.61
CA LEU A 143 8.62 -21.75 -4.65
C LEU A 143 9.84 -21.45 -3.79
N ARG A 144 10.69 -22.46 -3.52
CA ARG A 144 12.00 -22.24 -2.88
C ARG A 144 12.90 -21.38 -3.74
N ASP A 145 12.94 -21.62 -5.05
CA ASP A 145 13.71 -20.78 -5.97
C ASP A 145 13.16 -19.36 -6.06
N VAL A 146 11.83 -19.18 -6.11
CA VAL A 146 11.21 -17.85 -6.06
C VAL A 146 11.62 -17.12 -4.77
N ALA A 147 11.58 -17.80 -3.62
CA ALA A 147 12.03 -17.22 -2.35
C ALA A 147 13.52 -16.85 -2.38
N ALA A 148 14.38 -17.73 -2.92
CA ALA A 148 15.82 -17.50 -3.04
C ALA A 148 16.13 -16.28 -3.93
N ILE A 149 15.49 -16.20 -5.11
CA ILE A 149 15.62 -15.06 -6.02
C ILE A 149 15.13 -13.77 -5.35
N TRP A 150 13.97 -13.82 -4.69
CA TRP A 150 13.41 -12.65 -4.02
C TRP A 150 14.34 -12.16 -2.89
N ARG A 151 14.91 -13.04 -2.07
CA ARG A 151 15.90 -12.62 -1.06
C ARG A 151 17.14 -11.98 -1.67
N ALA A 152 17.67 -12.58 -2.72
CA ALA A 152 18.86 -12.04 -3.39
C ALA A 152 18.55 -10.67 -4.03
N LEU A 153 17.33 -10.49 -4.57
CA LEU A 153 16.84 -9.22 -5.04
C LEU A 153 16.75 -8.18 -3.92
N ASP A 154 16.16 -8.53 -2.77
CA ASP A 154 16.07 -7.65 -1.59
C ASP A 154 17.46 -7.23 -1.08
N GLN A 155 18.42 -8.17 -1.05
CA GLN A 155 19.81 -7.89 -0.69
C GLN A 155 20.48 -6.93 -1.67
N SER A 156 20.25 -7.11 -2.99
CA SER A 156 20.75 -6.24 -4.05
C SER A 156 20.12 -4.83 -3.99
N ALA A 157 18.83 -4.74 -3.69
CA ALA A 157 18.09 -3.50 -3.56
C ALA A 157 18.53 -2.68 -2.33
N ARG A 158 19.05 -3.33 -1.28
CA ARG A 158 19.52 -2.72 -0.03
C ARG A 158 18.42 -1.87 0.63
N ARG A 159 18.53 -0.54 0.49
CA ARG A 159 17.57 0.45 1.02
C ARG A 159 16.56 0.92 -0.03
N SER A 160 16.64 0.42 -1.27
CA SER A 160 15.68 0.71 -2.33
C SER A 160 14.45 -0.17 -2.13
N TRP A 161 13.29 0.43 -1.85
CA TRP A 161 12.07 -0.30 -1.50
C TRP A 161 10.93 -0.06 -2.48
N THR A 162 10.08 -1.07 -2.56
CA THR A 162 8.83 -1.10 -3.32
C THR A 162 7.72 -0.48 -2.50
N ILE A 163 6.65 -0.01 -3.14
CA ILE A 163 5.53 0.55 -2.38
C ILE A 163 4.86 -0.49 -1.47
N GLN A 164 4.79 -1.75 -1.91
CA GLN A 164 4.19 -2.82 -1.11
C GLN A 164 5.02 -3.10 0.14
N ARG A 165 6.36 -3.16 0.02
CA ARG A 165 7.25 -3.27 1.17
C ARG A 165 7.09 -2.09 2.12
N VAL A 166 6.99 -0.86 1.61
CA VAL A 166 6.74 0.34 2.42
C VAL A 166 5.48 0.19 3.27
N TYR A 167 4.38 -0.33 2.71
CA TYR A 167 3.16 -0.57 3.48
C TYR A 167 3.34 -1.63 4.56
N VAL A 168 3.96 -2.77 4.24
CA VAL A 168 4.16 -3.84 5.22
C VAL A 168 5.06 -3.38 6.37
N GLU A 169 6.16 -2.69 6.06
CA GLU A 169 7.07 -2.15 7.08
C GLU A 169 6.41 -1.08 7.94
N ALA A 170 5.61 -0.18 7.32
CA ALA A 170 4.87 0.84 8.05
C ALA A 170 3.80 0.22 8.96
N ALA A 171 3.10 -0.81 8.48
CA ALA A 171 2.15 -1.57 9.29
C ALA A 171 2.85 -2.22 10.49
N ALA A 172 3.96 -2.91 10.26
CA ALA A 172 4.75 -3.55 11.32
C ALA A 172 5.33 -2.53 12.31
N ALA A 173 5.66 -1.32 11.87
CA ALA A 173 6.09 -0.23 12.74
C ALA A 173 4.95 0.23 13.66
N LEU A 174 3.74 0.43 13.12
CA LEU A 174 2.56 0.82 13.91
C LEU A 174 2.06 -0.29 14.84
N GLU A 175 2.12 -1.55 14.41
CA GLU A 175 1.77 -2.71 15.23
C GLU A 175 2.67 -2.80 16.48
N ARG A 176 3.94 -2.40 16.37
CA ARG A 176 4.90 -2.36 17.49
C ARG A 176 4.84 -1.07 18.30
N ARG A 177 4.68 0.07 17.62
CA ARG A 177 4.72 1.43 18.18
C ARG A 177 3.58 2.25 17.58
N PRO A 178 2.36 2.18 18.13
CA PRO A 178 1.22 2.96 17.64
C PRO A 178 1.49 4.47 17.63
N GLU A 179 2.37 4.95 18.52
CA GLU A 179 2.82 6.34 18.62
C GLU A 179 3.68 6.81 17.42
N ALA A 180 4.16 5.89 16.57
CA ALA A 180 4.83 6.23 15.32
C ALA A 180 3.87 6.82 14.28
N TRP A 181 2.55 6.84 14.55
CA TRP A 181 1.59 7.55 13.71
C TRP A 181 1.78 9.08 13.83
N PRO A 182 2.22 9.78 12.76
CA PRO A 182 2.67 11.17 12.89
C PRO A 182 1.54 12.20 12.74
N PHE A 183 0.30 11.75 12.55
CA PHE A 183 -0.82 12.63 12.27
C PHE A 183 -1.73 12.76 13.49
N GLN A 184 -2.03 14.00 13.87
CA GLN A 184 -2.94 14.30 14.98
C GLN A 184 -4.41 14.19 14.56
N GLY A 185 -5.25 13.86 15.54
CA GLY A 185 -6.71 13.82 15.40
C GLY A 185 -7.26 12.54 14.78
N PRO A 186 -8.59 12.45 14.61
CA PRO A 186 -9.23 11.29 14.00
C PRO A 186 -8.74 11.05 12.57
N VAL A 187 -8.71 9.78 12.18
CA VAL A 187 -8.32 9.36 10.83
C VAL A 187 -9.49 8.69 10.11
N LEU A 188 -9.75 9.14 8.88
CA LEU A 188 -10.62 8.45 7.93
C LEU A 188 -9.78 8.01 6.74
N ALA A 189 -9.54 6.71 6.60
CA ALA A 189 -8.79 6.15 5.49
C ALA A 189 -9.72 5.49 4.47
N PHE A 190 -9.63 5.90 3.21
CA PHE A 190 -10.45 5.34 2.15
C PHE A 190 -9.74 4.19 1.45
N ALA A 191 -10.37 3.01 1.47
CA ALA A 191 -9.97 1.90 0.63
C ALA A 191 -10.66 2.01 -0.74
N ALA A 192 -9.88 2.00 -1.81
CA ALA A 192 -10.39 1.95 -3.18
C ALA A 192 -10.55 0.50 -3.66
N GLY A 193 -11.30 0.30 -4.76
CA GLY A 193 -11.27 -0.97 -5.49
C GLY A 193 -9.85 -1.24 -6.02
N GLY A 194 -9.34 -2.45 -5.78
CA GLY A 194 -7.96 -2.85 -6.12
C GLY A 194 -6.93 -2.68 -4.99
N LEU A 195 -7.38 -2.60 -3.74
CA LEU A 195 -6.52 -2.58 -2.56
C LEU A 195 -5.70 -3.88 -2.47
N THR A 196 -4.39 -3.77 -2.32
CA THR A 196 -3.53 -4.93 -2.02
C THR A 196 -3.68 -5.34 -0.56
N ALA A 197 -3.33 -6.58 -0.20
CA ALA A 197 -3.33 -7.00 1.19
C ALA A 197 -2.27 -6.24 2.02
N ALA A 198 -1.14 -5.85 1.41
CA ALA A 198 -0.15 -4.99 2.03
C ALA A 198 -0.71 -3.61 2.40
N GLU A 199 -1.39 -2.94 1.46
CA GLU A 199 -2.07 -1.67 1.73
C GLU A 199 -3.18 -1.85 2.78
N ALA A 200 -3.97 -2.93 2.69
CA ALA A 200 -5.00 -3.26 3.68
C ALA A 200 -4.44 -3.41 5.09
N ARG A 201 -3.30 -4.11 5.21
CA ARG A 201 -2.60 -4.30 6.49
C ARG A 201 -2.15 -2.96 7.07
N PHE A 202 -1.58 -2.09 6.25
CA PHE A 202 -1.20 -0.74 6.67
C PHE A 202 -2.41 0.06 7.16
N LEU A 203 -3.50 0.11 6.37
CA LEU A 203 -4.70 0.85 6.78
C LEU A 203 -5.30 0.33 8.09
N ARG A 204 -5.26 -0.99 8.31
CA ARG A 204 -5.75 -1.63 9.54
C ARG A 204 -4.86 -1.32 10.75
N ALA A 205 -3.56 -1.12 10.55
CA ALA A 205 -2.61 -0.80 11.61
C ALA A 205 -2.70 0.66 12.11
N ILE A 206 -3.43 1.54 11.40
CA ILE A 206 -3.59 2.94 11.80
C ILE A 206 -4.35 3.03 13.13
N PRO A 207 -3.78 3.67 14.17
CA PRO A 207 -4.42 3.78 15.47
C PRO A 207 -5.70 4.60 15.36
N GLN A 208 -6.79 4.07 15.95
CA GLN A 208 -8.11 4.71 16.01
C GLN A 208 -8.68 5.10 14.62
N GLY A 209 -8.22 4.45 13.55
CA GLY A 209 -8.67 4.69 12.19
C GLY A 209 -10.12 4.24 11.94
N THR A 210 -10.83 5.05 11.15
CA THR A 210 -12.06 4.64 10.47
C THR A 210 -11.74 4.32 9.01
N ILE A 211 -12.19 3.17 8.52
CA ILE A 211 -12.06 2.77 7.12
C ILE A 211 -13.33 3.14 6.37
N GLY A 212 -13.21 3.94 5.31
CA GLY A 212 -14.26 4.21 4.36
C GLY A 212 -14.12 3.30 3.14
N LEU A 213 -15.11 2.46 2.87
CA LEU A 213 -15.18 1.61 1.67
C LEU A 213 -16.08 2.28 0.63
N LEU A 214 -15.58 2.50 -0.59
CA LEU A 214 -16.45 2.89 -1.70
C LEU A 214 -17.24 1.66 -2.16
N ALA A 215 -18.56 1.70 -2.05
CA ALA A 215 -19.40 0.68 -2.65
C ALA A 215 -19.24 0.74 -4.17
N ALA A 216 -18.80 -0.35 -4.78
CA ALA A 216 -18.92 -0.53 -6.22
C ALA A 216 -20.41 -0.65 -6.56
N ARG A 217 -20.92 0.16 -7.49
CA ARG A 217 -22.22 -0.13 -8.09
C ARG A 217 -22.04 -1.36 -8.97
N PRO A 218 -22.75 -2.49 -8.75
CA PRO A 218 -22.82 -3.52 -9.77
C PRO A 218 -23.34 -2.87 -11.06
N ALA A 219 -22.67 -3.12 -12.19
CA ALA A 219 -23.15 -2.68 -13.49
C ALA A 219 -24.59 -3.18 -13.65
N ARG A 220 -25.56 -2.26 -13.78
CA ARG A 220 -26.96 -2.64 -14.01
C ARG A 220 -27.05 -3.25 -15.42
N LYS A 221 -27.78 -4.36 -15.55
CA LYS A 221 -28.06 -5.17 -16.77
C LYS A 221 -28.46 -4.42 -18.06
N ARG A 222 -28.61 -3.10 -18.07
CA ARG A 222 -29.09 -2.30 -19.24
C ARG A 222 -28.06 -2.11 -20.36
N TYR A 223 -27.03 -2.95 -20.43
CA TYR A 223 -25.99 -2.91 -21.47
C TYR A 223 -25.84 -4.25 -22.22
N LEU A 224 -26.82 -5.16 -22.07
CA LEU A 224 -26.86 -6.47 -22.76
C LEU A 224 -28.16 -6.69 -23.56
N ASP A 225 -28.94 -5.63 -23.77
CA ASP A 225 -30.02 -5.58 -24.77
C ASP A 225 -29.61 -4.60 -25.87
#